data_AF-A0A1J3DU36-F1
#
_entry.id   AF-A0A1J3DU36-F1
#
_cell.length_a   1.000
_cell.length_b   1.000
_cell.length_c   1.000
_cell.angle_alpha   90.00
_cell.angle_beta   90.00
_cell.angle_gamma   90.00
#
_symmetry.space_group_name_H-M   'P 1'
#
loop_
_entity.id
_entity.type
_entity.pdbx_description
1 polymer ?
#
loop_
_entity_poly.entity_id
_entity_poly.type
_entity_poly.pdbx_seq_one_letter_code
_entity_poly.pdbx_strand_id
1 'polypeptide(L)'
;MNFSHNLLQGPIPQGTQFQRKECSSFMNNPKLHGLEQICGKTHVPNPTPEEVKQLSEPEEEVINWIAAAIAYGPGVFCGLVIGHIFALHRRE
;
A
#
# COMPACT_ATOMS: atom_id res chain seq x y z
N MET A 1 -30.68 7.03 -1.55
CA MET A 1 -29.30 7.54 -1.35
C MET A 1 -28.36 6.41 -1.69
N ASN A 2 -27.61 6.57 -2.77
CA ASN A 2 -26.71 5.57 -3.33
C ASN A 2 -25.27 6.01 -3.07
N PHE A 3 -24.48 5.20 -2.36
CA PHE A 3 -23.06 5.43 -2.10
C PHE A 3 -22.17 4.43 -2.85
N SER A 4 -22.73 3.66 -3.79
CA SER A 4 -22.02 2.63 -4.54
C SER A 4 -21.12 3.27 -5.59
N HIS A 5 -20.12 2.53 -6.06
CA HIS A 5 -19.23 2.99 -7.14
C HIS A 5 -18.52 4.31 -6.80
N ASN A 6 -18.17 4.48 -5.54
CA ASN A 6 -17.38 5.60 -5.07
C ASN A 6 -16.01 5.08 -4.62
N LEU A 7 -15.16 6.01 -4.20
CA LEU A 7 -13.84 5.70 -3.64
C LEU A 7 -13.82 5.91 -2.13
N LEU A 8 -14.92 5.54 -1.45
CA LEU A 8 -15.04 5.65 0.00
C LEU A 8 -14.06 4.69 0.68
N GLN A 9 -13.50 5.13 1.80
CA GLN A 9 -12.45 4.42 2.52
C GLN A 9 -12.77 4.38 4.01
N GLY A 10 -12.38 3.29 4.69
CA GLY A 10 -12.52 3.14 6.14
C GLY A 10 -13.75 2.34 6.57
N PRO A 11 -14.08 2.37 7.88
CA PRO A 11 -15.17 1.57 8.44
C PRO A 11 -16.53 2.21 8.16
N ILE A 12 -17.53 1.38 7.85
CA ILE A 12 -18.91 1.85 7.73
C ILE A 12 -19.44 2.27 9.11
N PRO A 13 -19.97 3.50 9.27
CA PRO A 13 -20.56 3.94 10.53
C PRO A 13 -21.74 3.04 10.93
N GLN A 14 -21.72 2.53 12.16
CA GLN A 14 -22.75 1.63 12.70
C GLN A 14 -24.02 2.36 13.18
N GLY A 15 -24.27 3.57 12.67
CA GLY A 15 -25.47 4.32 13.00
C GLY A 15 -26.72 3.67 12.40
N THR A 16 -27.86 3.78 13.09
CA THR A 16 -29.15 3.24 12.64
C THR A 16 -29.61 3.77 11.27
N GLN A 17 -29.06 4.90 10.81
CA GLN A 17 -29.34 5.47 9.48
C GLN A 17 -28.62 4.73 8.35
N PHE A 18 -27.44 4.17 8.61
CA PHE A 18 -26.62 3.45 7.64
C PHE A 18 -27.01 1.98 7.55
N GLN A 19 -27.38 1.35 8.68
CA GLN A 19 -27.89 -0.02 8.71
C GLN A 19 -29.22 -0.19 7.95
N ARG A 20 -30.01 0.88 7.83
CA ARG A 20 -31.26 0.88 7.04
C ARG A 20 -31.03 1.03 5.54
N LYS A 21 -29.80 1.25 5.09
CA LYS A 21 -29.48 1.33 3.66
C LYS A 21 -29.22 -0.07 3.14
N GLU A 22 -29.68 -0.31 1.91
CA GLU A 22 -29.37 -1.55 1.22
C GLU A 22 -27.86 -1.69 1.01
N CYS A 23 -27.39 -2.92 1.10
CA CYS A 23 -26.00 -3.32 0.90
C CYS A 23 -25.47 -2.94 -0.48
N SER A 24 -26.34 -3.02 -1.49
CA SER A 24 -26.10 -2.56 -2.86
C SER A 24 -25.62 -1.11 -2.90
N SER A 25 -26.07 -0.27 -1.97
CA SER A 25 -25.69 1.13 -1.85
C SER A 25 -24.24 1.35 -1.42
N PHE A 26 -23.54 0.34 -0.93
CA PHE A 26 -22.11 0.45 -0.56
C PHE A 26 -21.21 -0.41 -1.45
N MET A 27 -21.79 -1.14 -2.40
CA MET A 27 -21.06 -2.02 -3.31
C MET A 27 -20.07 -1.24 -4.18
N ASN A 28 -19.00 -1.91 -4.62
CA ASN A 28 -17.97 -1.33 -5.49
C ASN A 28 -17.24 -0.12 -4.86
N ASN A 29 -16.99 -0.17 -3.55
CA ASN A 29 -16.04 0.69 -2.83
C ASN A 29 -14.91 -0.18 -2.24
N PRO A 30 -13.79 -0.39 -2.95
CA PRO A 30 -12.81 -1.43 -2.60
C PRO A 30 -12.08 -1.20 -1.27
N LYS A 31 -12.03 0.05 -0.79
CA LYS A 31 -11.34 0.45 0.46
C LYS A 31 -12.28 0.55 1.66
N LEU A 32 -13.54 0.15 1.50
CA LEU A 32 -14.56 0.20 2.54
C LEU A 32 -14.63 -1.15 3.26
N HIS A 33 -14.62 -1.16 4.59
CA HIS A 33 -14.68 -2.39 5.38
C HIS A 33 -15.78 -2.34 6.45
N GLY A 34 -16.24 -3.52 6.88
CA GLY A 34 -17.36 -3.65 7.83
C GLY A 34 -18.76 -3.74 7.21
N LEU A 35 -18.87 -3.81 5.87
CA LEU A 35 -20.12 -4.08 5.17
C LEU A 35 -20.70 -5.45 5.53
N GLU A 36 -19.83 -6.46 5.69
CA GLU A 36 -20.20 -7.83 6.06
C GLU A 36 -20.94 -7.92 7.40
N GLN A 37 -20.66 -7.01 8.34
CA GLN A 37 -21.35 -6.96 9.64
C GLN A 37 -22.79 -6.43 9.53
N ILE A 38 -23.05 -5.55 8.56
CA ILE A 38 -24.36 -4.91 8.37
C ILE A 38 -25.25 -5.75 7.47
N CYS A 39 -24.65 -6.35 6.44
CA CYS A 39 -25.34 -7.05 5.35
C CYS A 39 -25.36 -8.57 5.52
N GLY A 40 -24.81 -9.05 6.63
CA GLY A 40 -24.45 -10.45 6.81
C GLY A 40 -23.36 -10.88 5.83
N LYS A 41 -22.83 -12.10 6.03
CA LYS A 41 -22.01 -12.81 5.04
C LYS A 41 -22.88 -13.17 3.84
N THR A 42 -23.34 -12.18 3.09
CA THR A 42 -23.71 -12.41 1.70
C THR A 42 -22.43 -12.81 1.01
N HIS A 43 -22.44 -13.96 0.34
CA HIS A 43 -21.35 -14.55 -0.43
C HIS A 43 -20.83 -13.52 -1.48
N VAL A 44 -20.05 -12.54 -1.03
CA VAL A 44 -19.14 -11.79 -1.87
C VAL A 44 -18.15 -12.85 -2.34
N PRO A 45 -17.92 -13.02 -3.65
CA PRO A 45 -16.79 -13.84 -4.10
C PRO A 45 -15.58 -13.30 -3.37
N ASN A 46 -15.05 -14.10 -2.44
CA ASN A 46 -13.81 -13.83 -1.76
C ASN A 46 -12.82 -13.36 -2.85
N PRO A 47 -12.23 -12.15 -2.77
CA PRO A 47 -11.20 -11.81 -3.72
C PRO A 47 -10.17 -12.92 -3.59
N THR A 48 -9.96 -13.60 -4.70
CA THR A 48 -9.06 -14.74 -4.81
C THR A 48 -7.72 -14.29 -4.21
N PRO A 49 -6.92 -15.16 -3.56
CA PRO A 49 -5.61 -14.77 -3.01
C PRO A 49 -4.67 -14.07 -4.02
N GLU A 50 -5.01 -14.10 -5.30
CA GLU A 50 -4.35 -13.40 -6.40
C GLU A 50 -4.60 -11.88 -6.44
N GLU A 51 -5.74 -11.36 -5.95
CA GLU A 51 -6.00 -9.90 -5.97
C GLU A 51 -5.20 -9.16 -4.89
N VAL A 52 -4.90 -9.84 -3.78
CA VAL A 52 -4.05 -9.30 -2.70
C VAL A 52 -2.58 -9.19 -3.14
N LYS A 53 -2.16 -9.99 -4.14
CA LYS A 53 -0.81 -9.91 -4.71
C LYS A 53 -0.62 -8.71 -5.64
N GLN A 54 -1.68 -8.23 -6.30
CA GLN A 54 -1.56 -7.10 -7.22
C GLN A 54 -1.51 -5.73 -6.52
N LEU A 55 -2.02 -5.63 -5.28
CA LEU A 55 -1.94 -4.38 -4.51
C LEU A 55 -0.63 -4.26 -3.70
N SER A 56 0.08 -5.37 -3.47
CA SER A 56 1.35 -5.40 -2.73
C SER A 56 2.61 -5.32 -3.61
N GLU A 57 2.47 -5.37 -4.93
CA GLU A 57 3.61 -5.34 -5.86
C GLU A 57 4.23 -3.94 -6.08
N PRO A 58 3.51 -2.79 -6.01
CA PRO A 58 4.16 -1.50 -6.20
C PRO A 58 4.87 -0.98 -4.94
N GLU A 59 4.48 -1.40 -3.73
CA GLU A 59 5.13 -0.92 -2.50
C GLU A 59 6.50 -1.59 -2.27
N GLU A 60 6.61 -2.90 -2.54
CA GLU A 60 7.87 -3.64 -2.41
C GLU A 60 8.94 -3.16 -3.41
N GLU A 61 8.55 -2.92 -4.68
CA GLU A 61 9.47 -2.43 -5.71
C GLU A 61 9.95 -1.00 -5.41
N VAL A 62 9.05 -0.15 -4.90
CA VAL A 62 9.38 1.24 -4.54
C VAL A 62 10.30 1.30 -3.31
N ILE A 63 10.10 0.40 -2.34
CA ILE A 63 10.98 0.27 -1.17
C ILE A 63 12.36 -0.28 -1.57
N ASN A 64 12.44 -1.18 -2.55
CA ASN A 64 13.70 -1.78 -3.00
C ASN A 64 14.66 -0.75 -3.65
N TRP A 65 14.17 0.14 -4.52
CA TRP A 65 15.04 1.16 -5.13
C TRP A 65 15.48 2.24 -4.13
N ILE A 66 14.63 2.58 -3.15
CA ILE A 66 14.97 3.51 -2.06
C ILE A 66 16.04 2.88 -1.16
N ALA A 67 15.89 1.60 -0.79
CA ALA A 67 16.88 0.87 -0.01
C ALA A 67 18.23 0.77 -0.74
N ALA A 68 18.22 0.52 -2.06
CA ALA A 68 19.42 0.51 -2.88
C ALA A 68 20.12 1.88 -2.92
N ALA A 69 19.37 2.97 -3.04
CA ALA A 69 19.92 4.33 -3.04
C ALA A 69 20.56 4.70 -1.68
N ILE A 70 19.90 4.35 -0.58
CA ILE A 70 20.40 4.58 0.79
C ILE A 70 21.67 3.75 1.06
N ALA A 71 21.74 2.52 0.56
CA ALA A 71 22.91 1.65 0.72
C ALA A 71 24.11 2.12 -0.12
N TYR A 72 23.88 2.62 -1.34
CA TYR A 72 24.94 2.97 -2.28
C TYR A 72 25.58 4.34 -1.97
N GLY A 73 24.80 5.34 -1.59
CA GLY A 73 25.28 6.72 -1.40
C GLY A 73 26.44 6.86 -0.41
N PRO A 74 26.29 6.43 0.85
CA PRO A 74 27.34 6.55 1.86
C PRO A 74 28.58 5.71 1.54
N GLY A 75 28.40 4.49 1.01
CA GLY A 75 29.50 3.57 0.72
C GLY A 75 30.43 4.09 -0.39
N VAL A 76 29.85 4.61 -1.48
CA VAL A 76 30.62 5.16 -2.60
C VAL A 76 31.36 6.42 -2.20
N PHE A 77 30.71 7.33 -1.46
CA PHE A 77 31.34 8.56 -1.00
C PHE A 77 32.54 8.27 -0.10
N CYS A 78 32.38 7.39 0.90
CA CYS A 78 33.48 6.97 1.77
C CYS A 78 34.61 6.29 0.99
N GLY A 79 34.27 5.41 0.04
CA GLY A 79 35.25 4.73 -0.82
C GLY A 79 36.07 5.70 -1.67
N LEU A 80 35.45 6.71 -2.27
CA LEU A 80 36.14 7.74 -3.06
C LEU A 80 37.07 8.60 -2.22
N VAL A 81 36.65 9.01 -1.01
CA VAL A 81 37.49 9.80 -0.11
C VAL A 81 38.74 9.01 0.29
N ILE A 82 38.57 7.76 0.72
CA ILE A 82 39.69 6.89 1.12
C ILE A 82 40.62 6.61 -0.07
N GLY A 83 40.05 6.26 -1.23
CA GLY A 83 40.81 6.01 -2.45
C GLY A 83 41.60 7.22 -2.92
N HIS A 84 41.03 8.42 -2.83
CA HIS A 84 41.70 9.67 -3.21
C HIS A 84 42.88 9.99 -2.28
N ILE A 85 42.71 9.83 -0.97
CA ILE A 85 43.78 10.00 0.01
C ILE A 85 44.93 9.03 -0.28
N PHE A 86 44.61 7.76 -0.54
CA PHE A 86 45.62 6.74 -0.83
C PHE A 86 46.34 6.98 -2.17
N ALA A 87 45.62 7.40 -3.20
CA ALA A 87 46.19 7.72 -4.51
C ALA A 87 47.15 8.92 -4.46
N LEU A 88 46.84 9.93 -3.65
CA LEU A 88 47.74 11.05 -3.38
C LEU A 88 48.98 10.60 -2.60
N HIS A 89 48.80 9.77 -1.57
CA HIS A 89 49.89 9.27 -0.75
C HIS A 89 50.84 8.32 -1.51
N ARG A 90 50.35 7.64 -2.55
CA ARG A 90 51.14 6.80 -3.47
C ARG A 90 51.93 7.59 -4.52
N ARG A 91 51.68 8.90 -4.66
CA ARG A 91 52.34 9.77 -5.63
C ARG A 91 53.51 10.58 -5.05
N GLU A 92 53.67 10.61 -3.73
CA GLU A 92 54.93 10.99 -3.06
C GLU A 92 55.88 9.79 -2.99
#